data_AF-A0AA36MJX7-F1
#
_entry.id   AF-A0AA36MJX7-F1
#
_cell.length_a   1.000
_cell.length_b   1.000
_cell.length_c   1.000
_cell.angle_alpha   90.00
_cell.angle_beta   90.00
_cell.angle_gamma   90.00
#
_symmetry.space_group_name_H-M   'P 1'
#
loop_
_entity.id
_entity.type
_entity.pdbx_description
1 polymer ?
#
loop_
_entity_poly.entity_id
_entity_poly.type
_entity_poly.pdbx_seq_one_letter_code
_entity_poly.pdbx_strand_id
1 'polypeptide(L)'
;MSAALRLGAIGAFLDQVQNVGQMVEIGQSHVHQQEQIRWARRAYQLESQSVRLDVFDHVKEEIRSHHDTYMGRIDALLLVLALVWPFGLNTIQFSDPFVPQTEMECEDCIEVQYTWLVGAWIMLLGMILILPFWGILMLIRCKLKLDRWLEYSLARLNQARRGMNIAPPKEEERDEEEEHDDTKEIVCCLVNMVAECQEYLALIWTEECGWLVQTSTTLLWLSATAALMLTAESVWVFMFNKGISALEL
;
A
#
# COMPACT_ATOMS: atom_id res chain seq x y z
N MET A 1 -53.55 38.05 -77.22
CA MET A 1 -52.37 37.15 -77.28
C MET A 1 -51.14 37.65 -76.50
N SER A 2 -51.13 38.82 -75.86
CA SER A 2 -49.92 39.32 -75.15
C SER A 2 -49.81 38.95 -73.66
N ALA A 3 -50.84 38.34 -73.06
CA ALA A 3 -50.85 37.99 -71.63
C ALA A 3 -50.26 36.60 -71.32
N ALA A 4 -50.26 35.67 -72.29
CA ALA A 4 -49.77 34.30 -72.09
C ALA A 4 -48.23 34.19 -72.01
N LEU A 5 -47.49 35.13 -72.59
CA LEU A 5 -46.02 35.15 -72.58
C LEU A 5 -45.41 35.64 -71.26
N ARG A 6 -46.17 36.34 -70.41
CA ARG A 6 -45.65 36.82 -69.10
C ARG A 6 -45.73 35.77 -67.99
N LEU A 7 -46.58 34.75 -68.13
CA LEU A 7 -46.70 33.65 -67.14
C LEU A 7 -45.56 32.63 -67.26
N GLY A 8 -45.02 32.38 -68.46
CA GLY A 8 -43.90 31.46 -68.65
C GLY A 8 -42.57 31.94 -68.06
N ALA A 9 -42.33 33.25 -68.03
CA ALA A 9 -41.11 33.83 -67.45
C ALA A 9 -41.06 33.72 -65.92
N ILE A 10 -42.22 33.66 -65.25
CA ILE A 10 -42.31 33.50 -63.79
C ILE A 10 -42.05 32.03 -63.39
N GLY A 11 -42.47 31.07 -64.22
CA GLY A 11 -42.22 29.65 -64.00
C GLY A 11 -40.73 29.26 -64.10
N ALA A 12 -40.00 29.84 -65.06
CA ALA A 12 -38.57 29.59 -65.21
C ALA A 12 -37.73 30.16 -64.05
N PHE A 13 -38.19 31.26 -63.43
CA PHE A 13 -37.53 31.85 -62.26
C PHE A 13 -37.73 30.99 -61.00
N LEU A 14 -38.89 30.34 -60.85
CA LEU A 14 -39.17 29.45 -59.72
C LEU A 14 -38.32 28.16 -59.76
N ASP A 15 -38.09 27.61 -60.96
CA ASP A 15 -37.26 26.42 -61.16
C ASP A 15 -35.77 26.70 -60.85
N GLN A 16 -35.31 27.91 -61.17
CA GLN A 16 -33.96 28.37 -60.86
C GLN A 16 -33.77 28.64 -59.36
N VAL A 17 -34.82 29.07 -58.65
CA VAL A 17 -34.80 29.24 -57.19
C VAL A 17 -34.80 27.90 -56.44
N GLN A 18 -35.49 26.87 -56.96
CA GLN A 18 -35.42 25.52 -56.38
C GLN A 18 -34.01 24.91 -56.44
N ASN A 19 -33.28 25.12 -57.54
CA ASN A 19 -31.91 24.62 -57.70
C ASN A 19 -30.90 25.33 -56.76
N VAL A 20 -31.10 26.62 -56.49
CA VAL A 20 -30.26 27.38 -55.53
C VAL A 20 -30.52 26.91 -54.10
N GLY A 21 -31.76 26.55 -53.75
CA GLY A 21 -32.11 25.98 -52.45
C GLY A 21 -31.34 24.70 -52.14
N GLN A 22 -31.25 23.77 -53.11
CA GLN A 22 -30.48 22.52 -52.94
C GLN A 22 -28.97 22.75 -52.79
N MET A 23 -28.39 23.72 -53.50
CA MET A 23 -26.96 24.06 -53.32
C MET A 23 -26.66 24.64 -51.94
N VAL A 24 -27.55 25.47 -51.40
CA VAL A 24 -27.40 26.03 -50.05
C VAL A 24 -27.48 24.92 -48.99
N GLU A 25 -28.40 23.98 -49.17
CA GLU A 25 -28.58 22.85 -48.26
C GLU A 25 -27.37 21.90 -48.25
N ILE A 26 -26.79 21.62 -49.42
CA ILE A 26 -25.54 20.83 -49.55
C ILE A 26 -24.37 21.57 -48.88
N GLY A 27 -24.23 22.87 -49.10
CA GLY A 27 -23.18 23.68 -48.47
C GLY A 27 -23.28 23.69 -46.94
N GLN A 28 -24.49 23.85 -46.40
CA GLN A 28 -24.74 23.84 -44.97
C GLN A 28 -24.43 22.46 -44.36
N SER A 29 -24.80 21.37 -45.04
CA SER A 29 -24.51 20.00 -44.58
C SER A 29 -23.00 19.73 -44.47
N HIS A 30 -22.21 20.23 -45.42
CA HIS A 30 -20.76 20.04 -45.40
C HIS A 30 -20.08 20.81 -44.26
N VAL A 31 -20.54 22.03 -43.97
CA VAL A 31 -20.02 22.82 -42.84
C VAL A 31 -20.36 22.13 -41.51
N HIS A 32 -21.61 21.68 -41.34
CA HIS A 32 -21.99 20.95 -40.13
C HIS A 32 -21.26 19.62 -39.97
N GLN A 33 -21.00 18.90 -41.06
CA GLN A 33 -20.21 17.67 -41.00
C GLN A 33 -18.78 17.95 -40.53
N GLN A 34 -18.14 19.00 -41.03
CA GLN A 34 -16.80 19.40 -40.57
C GLN A 34 -16.77 19.81 -39.10
N GLU A 35 -17.81 20.50 -38.62
CA GLU A 35 -17.95 20.85 -37.21
C GLU A 35 -18.15 19.60 -36.36
N GLN A 36 -19.02 18.69 -36.76
CA GLN A 36 -19.26 17.43 -36.06
C GLN A 36 -17.99 16.59 -35.95
N ILE A 37 -17.20 16.50 -37.03
CA ILE A 37 -15.90 15.80 -37.00
C ILE A 37 -14.94 16.47 -36.01
N ARG A 38 -14.88 17.82 -36.00
CA ARG A 38 -14.04 18.55 -35.03
C ARG A 38 -14.50 18.33 -33.58
N TRP A 39 -15.80 18.32 -33.33
CA TRP A 39 -16.34 18.03 -31.99
C TRP A 39 -16.10 16.58 -31.56
N ALA A 40 -16.29 15.62 -32.47
CA ALA A 40 -16.02 14.21 -32.23
C ALA A 40 -14.54 13.97 -31.90
N ARG A 41 -13.61 14.59 -32.64
CA ARG A 41 -12.16 14.49 -32.37
C ARG A 41 -11.80 15.03 -30.98
N ARG A 42 -12.34 16.18 -30.58
CA ARG A 42 -12.13 16.73 -29.23
C ARG A 42 -12.71 15.81 -28.14
N ALA A 43 -13.91 15.28 -28.38
CA ALA A 43 -14.54 14.36 -27.44
C ALA A 43 -13.71 13.09 -27.26
N TYR A 44 -13.22 12.50 -28.36
CA TYR A 44 -12.33 11.35 -28.34
C TYR A 44 -11.02 11.61 -27.60
N GLN A 45 -10.41 12.78 -27.82
CA GLN A 45 -9.19 13.18 -27.11
C GLN A 45 -9.44 13.30 -25.59
N LEU A 46 -10.54 13.94 -25.18
CA LEU A 46 -10.91 14.05 -23.78
C LEU A 46 -11.19 12.68 -23.16
N GLU A 47 -11.85 11.79 -23.90
CA GLU A 47 -12.11 10.41 -23.47
C GLU A 47 -10.80 9.62 -23.30
N SER A 48 -9.88 9.69 -24.26
CA SER A 48 -8.56 9.05 -24.16
C SER A 48 -7.75 9.54 -22.97
N GLN A 49 -7.80 10.86 -22.68
CA GLN A 49 -7.15 11.43 -21.50
C GLN A 49 -7.80 10.93 -20.21
N SER A 50 -9.12 10.81 -20.19
CA SER A 50 -9.84 10.27 -19.04
C SER A 50 -9.45 8.81 -18.76
N VAL A 51 -9.36 7.97 -19.79
CA VAL A 51 -8.90 6.57 -19.67
C VAL A 51 -7.47 6.50 -19.14
N ARG A 52 -6.56 7.36 -19.64
CA ARG A 52 -5.17 7.42 -19.15
C ARG A 52 -5.10 7.80 -17.67
N LEU A 53 -5.93 8.76 -17.25
CA LEU A 53 -6.02 9.16 -15.84
C LEU A 53 -6.60 8.04 -14.97
N ASP A 54 -7.61 7.34 -15.45
CA ASP A 54 -8.20 6.21 -14.74
C ASP A 54 -7.21 5.06 -14.55
N VAL A 55 -6.46 4.69 -15.60
CA VAL A 55 -5.41 3.66 -15.50
C VAL A 55 -4.32 4.11 -14.53
N PHE A 56 -3.93 5.39 -14.54
CA PHE A 56 -2.95 5.93 -13.61
C PHE A 56 -3.43 5.86 -12.15
N ASP A 57 -4.69 6.23 -11.90
CA ASP A 57 -5.27 6.16 -10.56
C ASP A 57 -5.40 4.71 -10.10
N HIS A 58 -5.72 3.78 -11.00
CA HIS A 58 -5.73 2.35 -10.72
C HIS A 58 -4.35 1.84 -10.30
N VAL A 59 -3.31 2.18 -11.06
CA VAL A 59 -1.91 1.82 -10.75
C VAL A 59 -1.47 2.36 -9.39
N LYS A 60 -1.80 3.62 -9.11
CA LYS A 60 -1.49 4.25 -7.84
C LYS A 60 -2.17 3.51 -6.68
N GLU A 61 -3.42 3.11 -6.87
CA GLU A 61 -4.17 2.36 -5.86
C GLU A 61 -3.62 0.95 -5.66
N GLU A 62 -3.15 0.29 -6.72
CA GLU A 62 -2.48 -1.02 -6.62
C GLU A 62 -1.18 -0.94 -5.80
N ILE A 63 -0.32 0.05 -6.09
CA ILE A 63 0.91 0.31 -5.33
C ILE A 63 0.58 0.57 -3.85
N ARG A 64 -0.46 1.38 -3.60
CA ARG A 64 -0.92 1.69 -2.24
C ARG A 64 -1.45 0.44 -1.53
N SER A 65 -2.25 -0.37 -2.21
CA SER A 65 -2.81 -1.60 -1.67
C SER A 65 -1.72 -2.60 -1.26
N HIS A 66 -0.67 -2.73 -2.08
CA HIS A 66 0.48 -3.56 -1.74
C HIS A 66 1.23 -3.04 -0.51
N HIS A 67 1.50 -1.73 -0.46
CA HIS A 67 2.10 -1.09 0.72
C HIS A 67 1.24 -1.35 1.97
N ASP A 68 -0.05 -1.03 1.92
CA ASP A 68 -0.99 -1.19 3.04
C ASP A 68 -1.05 -2.64 3.53
N THR A 69 -0.95 -3.62 2.62
CA THR A 69 -0.92 -5.05 2.99
C THR A 69 0.33 -5.42 3.79
N TYR A 70 1.51 -5.01 3.34
CA TYR A 70 2.76 -5.27 4.08
C TYR A 70 2.81 -4.48 5.39
N MET A 71 2.31 -3.25 5.33
CA MET A 71 2.24 -2.34 6.45
C MET A 71 1.34 -2.88 7.56
N GLY A 72 0.17 -3.40 7.21
CA GLY A 72 -0.74 -4.05 8.17
C GLY A 72 -0.12 -5.27 8.87
N ARG A 73 0.72 -6.04 8.17
CA ARG A 73 1.47 -7.17 8.78
C ARG A 73 2.51 -6.67 9.78
N ILE A 74 3.26 -5.61 9.43
CA ILE A 74 4.27 -5.00 10.30
C ILE A 74 3.62 -4.39 11.54
N ASP A 75 2.54 -3.62 11.36
CA ASP A 75 1.82 -2.98 12.46
C ASP A 75 1.18 -4.00 13.40
N ALA A 76 0.64 -5.12 12.88
CA ALA A 76 0.16 -6.22 13.71
C ALA A 76 1.28 -6.84 14.58
N LEU A 77 2.46 -7.11 13.99
CA LEU A 77 3.61 -7.60 14.75
C LEU A 77 4.09 -6.59 15.80
N LEU A 78 4.11 -5.31 15.45
CA LEU A 78 4.51 -4.23 16.36
C LEU A 78 3.54 -4.14 17.53
N LEU A 79 2.23 -4.25 17.28
CA LEU A 79 1.20 -4.27 18.32
C LEU A 79 1.38 -5.47 19.26
N VAL A 80 1.63 -6.66 18.73
CA VAL A 80 1.88 -7.85 19.55
C VAL A 80 3.13 -7.69 20.41
N LEU A 81 4.25 -7.20 19.85
CA LEU A 81 5.46 -6.92 20.63
C LEU A 81 5.21 -5.87 21.72
N ALA A 82 4.45 -4.82 21.39
CA ALA A 82 4.11 -3.77 22.32
C ALA A 82 3.22 -4.27 23.47
N LEU A 83 2.42 -5.31 23.26
CA LEU A 83 1.61 -5.96 24.32
C LEU A 83 2.43 -6.91 25.20
N VAL A 84 3.49 -7.53 24.66
CA VAL A 84 4.39 -8.39 25.45
C VAL A 84 5.16 -7.58 26.50
N TRP A 85 5.49 -6.32 26.19
CA TRP A 85 6.21 -5.44 27.12
C TRP A 85 5.47 -5.20 28.46
N PRO A 86 4.22 -4.71 28.51
CA PRO A 86 3.48 -4.55 29.76
C PRO A 86 3.18 -5.89 30.43
N PHE A 87 3.07 -6.99 29.69
CA PHE A 87 2.98 -8.32 30.30
C PHE A 87 4.24 -8.64 31.10
N GLY A 88 5.43 -8.37 30.55
CA GLY A 88 6.70 -8.48 31.27
C GLY A 88 6.73 -7.61 32.53
N LEU A 89 6.31 -6.35 32.44
CA LEU A 89 6.25 -5.44 33.59
C LEU A 89 5.25 -5.91 34.67
N ASN A 90 4.07 -6.37 34.27
CA ASN A 90 3.09 -6.93 35.19
C ASN A 90 3.65 -8.18 35.88
N THR A 91 4.41 -9.01 35.16
CA THR A 91 5.06 -10.18 35.76
C THR A 91 6.02 -9.77 36.87
N ILE A 92 6.76 -8.66 36.72
CA ILE A 92 7.62 -8.10 37.79
C ILE A 92 6.79 -7.60 38.97
N GLN A 93 5.68 -6.92 38.69
CA GLN A 93 4.84 -6.34 39.75
C GLN A 93 4.15 -7.42 40.59
N PHE A 94 3.69 -8.49 39.95
CA PHE A 94 2.99 -9.59 40.62
C PHE A 94 3.91 -10.73 41.04
N SER A 95 5.22 -10.63 40.77
CA SER A 95 6.18 -11.64 41.19
C SER A 95 6.57 -11.53 42.66
N ASP A 96 6.13 -10.53 43.42
CA ASP A 96 6.51 -10.35 44.83
C ASP A 96 6.43 -11.65 45.69
N PRO A 97 5.37 -12.49 45.63
CA PRO A 97 5.34 -13.78 46.34
C PRO A 97 6.13 -14.92 45.67
N PHE A 98 6.69 -14.68 44.49
CA PHE A 98 7.48 -15.62 43.67
C PHE A 98 8.95 -15.18 43.51
N VAL A 99 9.32 -14.01 44.06
CA VAL A 99 10.69 -13.52 44.05
C VAL A 99 11.45 -14.33 45.09
N PRO A 100 12.59 -14.94 44.73
CA PRO A 100 13.41 -15.66 45.69
C PRO A 100 13.78 -14.75 46.85
N GLN A 101 13.28 -15.07 48.04
CA GLN A 101 13.55 -14.30 49.25
C GLN A 101 15.00 -14.48 49.67
N THR A 102 15.56 -13.43 50.26
CA THR A 102 16.92 -13.48 50.83
C THR A 102 16.93 -14.34 52.10
N GLU A 103 18.08 -14.95 52.42
CA GLU A 103 18.31 -15.84 53.58
C GLU A 103 17.73 -15.33 54.92
N MET A 104 17.56 -14.02 55.09
CA MET A 104 17.04 -13.42 56.31
C MET A 104 15.54 -13.67 56.57
N GLU A 105 14.76 -14.07 55.56
CA GLU A 105 13.30 -14.26 55.70
C GLU A 105 12.89 -15.73 55.87
N CYS A 106 13.71 -16.69 55.43
CA CYS A 106 13.39 -18.12 55.47
C CYS A 106 14.67 -18.97 55.35
N GLU A 107 15.14 -19.59 56.44
CA GLU A 107 16.35 -20.42 56.46
C GLU A 107 16.20 -21.75 55.68
N ASP A 108 14.97 -22.28 55.57
CA ASP A 108 14.68 -23.58 54.93
C ASP A 108 14.13 -23.46 53.50
N CYS A 109 14.20 -22.27 52.90
CA CYS A 109 13.67 -22.02 51.56
C CYS A 109 14.58 -22.58 50.45
N ILE A 110 13.98 -23.17 49.41
CA ILE A 110 14.71 -23.84 48.31
C ILE A 110 15.62 -22.86 47.54
N GLU A 111 15.27 -21.58 47.56
CA GLU A 111 15.97 -20.50 46.87
C GLU A 111 17.37 -20.27 47.43
N VAL A 112 17.58 -20.49 48.74
CA VAL A 112 18.90 -20.44 49.38
C VAL A 112 19.76 -21.63 48.92
N GLN A 113 19.14 -22.80 48.79
CA GLN A 113 19.83 -24.02 48.36
C GLN A 113 20.27 -23.96 46.89
N TYR A 114 19.47 -23.33 46.01
CA TYR A 114 19.71 -23.30 44.57
C TYR A 114 19.79 -21.88 44.00
N THR A 115 20.91 -21.21 44.28
CA THR A 115 21.21 -19.85 43.78
C THR A 115 21.18 -19.71 42.25
N TRP A 116 21.39 -20.81 41.51
CA TRP A 116 21.32 -20.81 40.04
C TRP A 116 19.91 -20.51 39.52
N LEU A 117 18.86 -20.85 40.28
CA LEU A 117 17.47 -20.63 39.90
C LEU A 117 17.13 -19.13 39.92
N VAL A 118 17.65 -18.39 40.89
CA VAL A 118 17.57 -16.92 40.93
C VAL A 118 18.25 -16.31 39.70
N GLY A 119 19.43 -16.82 39.33
CA GLY A 119 20.14 -16.39 38.13
C GLY A 119 19.35 -16.65 36.84
N ALA A 120 18.75 -17.83 36.70
CA ALA A 120 17.90 -18.19 35.58
C ALA A 120 16.66 -17.27 35.49
N TRP A 121 16.00 -17.02 36.62
CA TRP A 121 14.84 -16.14 36.71
C TRP A 121 15.18 -14.70 36.27
N ILE A 122 16.25 -14.11 36.80
CA ILE A 122 16.69 -12.75 36.41
C ILE A 122 17.04 -12.70 34.93
N MET A 123 17.67 -13.74 34.39
CA MET A 123 18.05 -13.81 32.98
C MET A 123 16.82 -13.91 32.06
N LEU A 124 15.83 -14.74 32.41
CA LEU A 124 14.54 -14.82 31.72
C LEU A 124 13.82 -13.47 31.74
N LEU A 125 13.81 -12.79 32.87
CA LEU A 125 13.20 -11.47 33.00
C LEU A 125 13.90 -10.42 32.14
N GLY A 126 15.23 -10.41 32.16
CA GLY A 126 16.04 -9.56 31.30
C GLY A 126 15.76 -9.80 29.82
N MET A 127 15.59 -11.07 29.40
CA MET A 127 15.22 -11.40 28.03
C MET A 127 13.83 -10.91 27.65
N ILE A 128 12.83 -11.08 28.52
CA ILE A 128 11.44 -10.61 28.27
C ILE A 128 11.38 -9.10 28.10
N LEU A 129 12.23 -8.33 28.80
CA LEU A 129 12.32 -6.89 28.62
C LEU A 129 13.13 -6.52 27.38
N ILE A 130 14.36 -7.02 27.24
CA ILE A 130 15.29 -6.52 26.21
C ILE A 130 14.88 -6.96 24.80
N LEU A 131 14.46 -8.21 24.60
CA LEU A 131 14.16 -8.75 23.27
C LEU A 131 13.02 -8.02 22.53
N PRO A 132 11.85 -7.73 23.12
CA PRO A 132 10.80 -6.99 22.42
C PRO A 132 11.23 -5.55 22.09
N PHE A 133 12.07 -4.91 22.91
CA PHE A 133 12.60 -3.58 22.56
C PHE A 133 13.40 -3.62 21.25
N TRP A 134 14.30 -4.59 21.09
CA TRP A 134 15.06 -4.77 19.84
C TRP A 134 14.16 -5.13 18.66
N GLY A 135 13.16 -5.98 18.87
CA GLY A 135 12.20 -6.32 17.82
C GLY A 135 11.38 -5.12 17.33
N ILE A 136 10.95 -4.23 18.24
CA ILE A 136 10.27 -2.99 17.89
C ILE A 136 11.18 -2.08 17.05
N LEU A 137 12.44 -1.90 17.46
CA LEU A 137 13.39 -1.07 16.70
C LEU A 137 13.62 -1.59 15.28
N MET A 138 13.69 -2.92 15.10
CA MET A 138 13.82 -3.52 13.77
C MET A 138 12.55 -3.31 12.92
N LEU A 139 11.36 -3.48 13.50
CA LEU A 139 10.10 -3.22 12.79
C LEU A 139 9.93 -1.75 12.40
N ILE A 140 10.34 -0.81 13.26
CA ILE A 140 10.31 0.63 12.93
C ILE A 140 11.27 0.94 11.76
N ARG A 141 12.47 0.36 11.75
CA ARG A 141 13.40 0.53 10.61
C ARG A 141 12.82 -0.04 9.32
N CYS A 142 12.17 -1.19 9.38
CA CYS A 142 11.46 -1.80 8.26
C CYS A 142 10.36 -0.87 7.72
N LYS A 143 9.54 -0.31 8.62
CA LYS A 143 8.48 0.67 8.32
C LYS A 143 9.03 1.90 7.60
N LEU A 144 10.07 2.54 8.16
CA LEU A 144 10.69 3.72 7.56
C LEU A 144 11.27 3.48 6.17
N LYS A 145 11.82 2.27 5.92
CA LYS A 145 12.30 1.89 4.59
C LYS A 145 11.17 1.72 3.58
N LEU A 146 10.08 1.07 3.99
CA LEU A 146 8.90 0.89 3.15
C LEU A 146 8.23 2.22 2.82
N ASP A 147 8.16 3.14 3.78
CA ASP A 147 7.61 4.50 3.57
C ASP A 147 8.46 5.30 2.58
N ARG A 148 9.79 5.25 2.70
CA ARG A 148 10.70 5.89 1.74
C ARG A 148 10.54 5.32 0.33
N TRP A 149 10.33 4.00 0.21
CA TRP A 149 10.05 3.36 -1.08
C TRP A 149 8.73 3.87 -1.68
N LEU A 150 7.69 4.01 -0.87
CA LEU A 150 6.39 4.51 -1.32
C LEU A 150 6.52 5.96 -1.82
N GLU A 151 7.19 6.83 -1.07
CA GLU A 151 7.46 8.21 -1.47
C GLU A 151 8.22 8.28 -2.81
N TYR A 152 9.26 7.46 -2.97
CA TYR A 152 10.03 7.39 -4.21
C TYR A 152 9.17 6.93 -5.40
N SER A 153 8.37 5.87 -5.21
CA SER A 153 7.51 5.32 -6.25
C SER A 153 6.42 6.32 -6.67
N LEU A 154 5.79 7.00 -5.71
CA LEU A 154 4.81 8.05 -5.99
C LEU A 154 5.43 9.28 -6.65
N ALA A 155 6.65 9.67 -6.26
CA ALA A 155 7.37 10.77 -6.89
C ALA A 155 7.71 10.45 -8.35
N ARG A 156 8.22 9.24 -8.62
CA ARG A 156 8.51 8.76 -9.97
C ARG A 156 7.24 8.73 -10.82
N LEU A 157 6.14 8.20 -10.27
CA LEU A 157 4.84 8.12 -10.95
C LEU A 157 4.27 9.51 -11.26
N ASN A 158 4.35 10.45 -10.32
CA ASN A 158 3.97 11.85 -10.56
C ASN A 158 4.84 12.54 -11.62
N GLN A 159 6.13 12.20 -11.69
CA GLN A 159 7.01 12.72 -12.73
C GLN A 159 6.62 12.18 -14.11
N ALA A 160 6.30 10.88 -14.23
CA ALA A 160 5.79 10.29 -15.47
C ALA A 160 4.49 10.96 -15.94
N ARG A 161 3.54 11.19 -15.01
CA ARG A 161 2.30 11.93 -15.30
C ARG A 161 2.56 13.33 -15.84
N ARG A 162 3.49 14.07 -15.25
CA ARG A 162 3.86 15.42 -15.73
C ARG A 162 4.49 15.37 -17.12
N GLY A 163 5.30 14.36 -17.41
CA GLY A 163 5.88 14.16 -18.74
C GLY A 163 4.81 13.97 -19.83
N MET A 164 3.76 13.21 -19.54
CA MET A 164 2.67 12.94 -20.49
C MET A 164 1.80 14.18 -20.79
N ASN A 165 1.64 15.10 -19.82
CA ASN A 165 0.80 16.29 -19.99
C ASN A 165 1.46 17.41 -20.82
N ILE A 166 2.76 17.34 -21.10
CA ILE A 166 3.52 18.46 -21.69
C ILE A 166 3.57 18.40 -23.23
N ALA A 167 3.20 17.29 -23.87
CA ALA A 167 3.17 17.23 -25.33
C ALA A 167 1.82 17.77 -25.85
N PRO A 168 1.73 19.04 -26.31
CA PRO A 168 0.53 19.49 -27.02
C PRO A 168 0.34 18.61 -28.25
N PRO A 169 -0.88 18.17 -28.56
CA PRO A 169 -1.15 17.43 -29.78
C PRO A 169 -0.72 18.30 -30.96
N LYS A 170 0.23 17.81 -31.77
CA LYS A 170 0.55 18.46 -33.04
C LYS A 170 -0.66 18.27 -33.94
N GLU A 171 -1.35 19.36 -34.30
CA GLU A 171 -2.57 19.37 -35.12
C GLU A 171 -2.34 18.97 -36.60
N GLU A 172 -1.16 18.42 -36.95
CA GLU A 172 -0.90 17.93 -38.30
C GLU A 172 -1.75 16.67 -38.55
N GLU A 173 -2.35 16.56 -39.74
CA GLU A 173 -3.31 15.54 -40.18
C GLU A 173 -2.80 14.10 -40.02
N ARG A 174 -2.74 13.60 -38.78
CA ARG A 174 -2.43 12.20 -38.48
C ARG A 174 -3.65 11.34 -38.77
N ASP A 175 -3.40 10.24 -39.48
CA ASP A 175 -4.37 9.19 -39.72
C ASP A 175 -4.88 8.62 -38.38
N GLU A 176 -6.18 8.33 -38.28
CA GLU A 176 -6.84 7.82 -37.07
C GLU A 176 -6.21 6.51 -36.55
N GLU A 177 -5.51 5.77 -37.42
CA GLU A 177 -4.76 4.56 -37.05
C GLU A 177 -3.50 4.86 -36.21
N GLU A 178 -2.82 6.00 -36.41
CA GLU A 178 -1.63 6.36 -35.62
C GLU A 178 -2.00 6.73 -34.17
N GLU A 179 -3.16 7.36 -33.94
CA GLU A 179 -3.58 7.82 -32.60
C GLU A 179 -3.93 6.64 -31.67
N HIS A 180 -4.38 5.51 -32.23
CA HIS A 180 -4.62 4.30 -31.45
C HIS A 180 -3.30 3.67 -30.96
N ASP A 181 -2.23 3.74 -31.75
CA ASP A 181 -0.94 3.15 -31.40
C ASP A 181 -0.23 3.95 -30.29
N ASP A 182 -0.30 5.28 -30.34
CA ASP A 182 0.23 6.17 -29.29
C ASP A 182 -0.38 5.85 -27.90
N THR A 183 -1.68 5.53 -27.85
CA THR A 183 -2.34 5.18 -26.58
C THR A 183 -1.88 3.82 -26.05
N LYS A 184 -1.64 2.85 -26.93
CA LYS A 184 -1.10 1.54 -26.53
C LYS A 184 0.32 1.69 -26.00
N GLU A 185 1.15 2.53 -26.62
CA GLU A 185 2.52 2.78 -26.17
C GLU A 185 2.54 3.38 -24.77
N ILE A 186 1.67 4.37 -24.50
CA ILE A 186 1.57 4.99 -23.17
C ILE A 186 1.11 3.97 -22.11
N VAL A 187 0.11 3.15 -22.44
CA VAL A 187 -0.34 2.07 -21.54
C VAL A 187 0.77 1.06 -21.29
N CYS A 188 1.52 0.65 -22.32
CA CYS A 188 2.66 -0.27 -22.17
C CYS A 188 3.77 0.35 -21.29
N CYS A 189 4.07 1.63 -21.48
CA CYS A 189 5.04 2.35 -20.66
C CYS A 189 4.60 2.40 -19.18
N LEU A 190 3.31 2.68 -18.93
CA LEU A 190 2.76 2.70 -17.57
C LEU A 190 2.81 1.31 -16.93
N VAL A 191 2.40 0.27 -17.64
CA VAL A 191 2.46 -1.13 -17.17
C VAL A 191 3.90 -1.53 -16.84
N ASN A 192 4.86 -1.21 -17.71
CA ASN A 192 6.28 -1.49 -17.45
C ASN A 192 6.78 -0.74 -16.20
N MET A 193 6.33 0.50 -16.00
CA MET A 193 6.68 1.27 -14.80
C MET A 193 6.11 0.65 -13.52
N VAL A 194 4.89 0.09 -13.57
CA VAL A 194 4.31 -0.65 -12.44
C VAL A 194 5.12 -1.91 -12.15
N ALA A 195 5.44 -2.67 -13.20
CA ALA A 195 6.23 -3.89 -13.09
C ALA A 195 7.60 -3.58 -12.43
N GLU A 196 8.28 -2.52 -12.87
CA GLU A 196 9.53 -2.08 -12.24
C GLU A 196 9.36 -1.68 -10.76
N CYS A 197 8.27 -0.97 -10.42
CA CYS A 197 7.97 -0.62 -9.02
C CYS A 197 7.70 -1.86 -8.17
N GLN A 198 6.98 -2.85 -8.70
CA GLN A 198 6.70 -4.12 -8.02
C GLN A 198 7.97 -4.97 -7.85
N GLU A 199 8.83 -5.04 -8.87
CA GLU A 199 10.13 -5.70 -8.78
C GLU A 199 11.03 -5.02 -7.73
N TYR A 200 11.06 -3.69 -7.72
CA TYR A 200 11.83 -2.93 -6.74
C TYR A 200 11.31 -3.12 -5.31
N LEU A 201 9.98 -3.20 -5.13
CA LEU A 201 9.38 -3.55 -3.85
C LEU A 201 9.79 -4.95 -3.41
N ALA A 202 9.71 -5.93 -4.31
CA ALA A 202 10.09 -7.31 -4.02
C ALA A 202 11.58 -7.42 -3.64
N LEU A 203 12.44 -6.66 -4.30
CA LEU A 203 13.87 -6.59 -4.01
C LEU A 203 14.13 -6.00 -2.61
N ILE A 204 13.56 -4.82 -2.29
CA ILE A 204 13.69 -4.23 -0.95
C ILE A 204 13.11 -5.17 0.12
N TRP A 205 11.98 -5.79 -0.18
CA TRP A 205 11.34 -6.72 0.74
C TRP A 205 12.22 -7.93 1.02
N THR A 206 12.82 -8.53 0.01
CA THR A 206 13.61 -9.75 0.16
C THR A 206 15.01 -9.49 0.71
N GLU A 207 15.70 -8.45 0.25
CA GLU A 207 17.07 -8.14 0.66
C GLU A 207 17.14 -7.47 2.03
N GLU A 208 16.23 -6.54 2.31
CA GLU A 208 16.32 -5.70 3.50
C GLU A 208 15.25 -6.08 4.52
N CYS A 209 13.97 -5.97 4.18
CA CYS A 209 12.90 -6.12 5.16
C CYS A 209 12.72 -7.56 5.65
N GLY A 210 12.94 -8.56 4.80
CA GLY A 210 12.67 -9.96 5.08
C GLY A 210 13.46 -10.47 6.27
N TRP A 211 14.76 -10.17 6.32
CA TRP A 211 15.60 -10.53 7.47
C TRP A 211 15.19 -9.78 8.74
N LEU A 212 14.80 -8.50 8.66
CA LEU A 212 14.34 -7.73 9.82
C LEU A 212 13.04 -8.30 10.39
N VAL A 213 12.07 -8.63 9.53
CA VAL A 213 10.78 -9.22 9.93
C VAL A 213 10.99 -10.61 10.52
N GLN A 214 11.82 -11.45 9.88
CA GLN A 214 12.14 -12.79 10.39
C GLN A 214 12.83 -12.69 11.76
N THR A 215 13.82 -11.82 11.90
CA THR A 215 14.54 -11.62 13.17
C THR A 215 13.58 -11.11 14.26
N SER A 216 12.74 -10.12 13.97
CA SER A 216 11.73 -9.64 14.92
C SER A 216 10.74 -10.74 15.33
N THR A 217 10.30 -11.55 14.37
CA THR A 217 9.44 -12.71 14.64
C THR A 217 10.14 -13.74 15.53
N THR A 218 11.42 -14.03 15.30
CA THR A 218 12.19 -14.94 16.18
C THR A 218 12.36 -14.36 17.58
N LEU A 219 12.61 -13.04 17.72
CA LEU A 219 12.71 -12.37 19.01
C LEU A 219 11.37 -12.41 19.78
N LEU A 220 10.25 -12.27 19.08
CA LEU A 220 8.92 -12.45 19.65
C LEU A 220 8.75 -13.86 20.23
N TRP A 221 9.04 -14.89 19.44
CA TRP A 221 8.91 -16.29 19.88
C TRP A 221 9.85 -16.62 21.04
N LEU A 222 11.07 -16.07 21.03
CA LEU A 222 12.01 -16.22 22.15
C LEU A 222 11.48 -15.54 23.41
N SER A 223 10.95 -14.32 23.30
CA SER A 223 10.34 -13.61 24.43
C SER A 223 9.10 -14.34 24.97
N ALA A 224 8.23 -14.84 24.10
CA ALA A 224 7.07 -15.63 24.49
C ALA A 224 7.48 -16.94 25.19
N THR A 225 8.51 -17.63 24.67
CA THR A 225 9.04 -18.85 25.30
C THR A 225 9.67 -18.55 26.66
N ALA A 226 10.43 -17.46 26.77
CA ALA A 226 11.00 -17.02 28.03
C ALA A 226 9.93 -16.68 29.06
N ALA A 227 8.85 -16.02 28.65
CA ALA A 227 7.69 -15.75 29.50
C ALA A 227 7.01 -17.04 29.98
N LEU A 228 6.79 -18.02 29.10
CA LEU A 228 6.23 -19.32 29.49
C LEU A 228 7.14 -20.05 30.48
N MET A 229 8.45 -20.08 30.21
CA MET A 229 9.43 -20.69 31.11
C MET A 229 9.44 -20.01 32.47
N LEU A 230 9.42 -18.67 32.51
CA LEU A 230 9.36 -17.90 33.75
C LEU A 230 8.11 -18.24 34.56
N THR A 231 6.94 -18.32 33.91
CA THR A 231 5.70 -18.71 34.60
C THR A 231 5.73 -20.15 35.12
N ALA A 232 6.30 -21.08 34.35
CA ALA A 232 6.44 -22.46 34.75
C ALA A 232 7.40 -22.60 35.95
N GLU A 233 8.53 -21.89 35.94
CA GLU A 233 9.48 -21.82 37.06
C GLU A 233 8.81 -21.25 38.31
N SER A 234 8.10 -20.12 38.21
CA SER A 234 7.40 -19.51 39.35
C SER A 234 6.35 -20.44 39.97
N VAL A 235 5.57 -21.15 39.15
CA VAL A 235 4.57 -22.13 39.64
C VAL A 235 5.26 -23.34 40.28
N TRP A 236 6.35 -23.81 39.68
CA TRP A 236 7.14 -24.93 40.21
C TRP A 236 7.70 -24.62 41.60
N VAL A 237 8.35 -23.47 41.76
CA VAL A 237 8.88 -23.00 43.06
C VAL A 237 7.77 -22.92 44.10
N PHE A 238 6.63 -22.32 43.75
CA PHE A 238 5.49 -22.20 44.65
C PHE A 238 4.92 -23.55 45.10
N MET A 239 4.80 -24.52 44.18
CA MET A 239 4.34 -25.87 44.51
C MET A 239 5.32 -26.59 45.44
N PHE A 240 6.62 -26.42 45.21
CA PHE A 240 7.64 -27.05 46.03
C PHE A 240 7.65 -26.50 47.45
N ASN A 241 7.61 -25.17 47.59
CA ASN A 241 7.55 -24.51 48.89
C ASN A 241 6.30 -24.92 49.70
N LYS A 242 5.13 -25.01 49.06
CA LYS A 242 3.91 -25.50 49.73
C LYS A 242 3.91 -27.00 50.02
N GLY A 243 4.50 -27.80 49.14
CA GLY A 243 4.57 -29.25 49.29
C GLY A 243 5.37 -29.67 50.51
N ILE A 244 6.47 -28.96 50.81
CA ILE A 244 7.28 -29.19 52.01
C ILE A 244 6.47 -28.84 53.26
N SER A 245 5.83 -27.67 53.30
CA SER A 245 5.07 -27.23 54.49
C SER A 245 3.90 -28.17 54.83
N ALA A 246 3.35 -28.88 53.85
CA ALA A 246 2.28 -29.85 54.07
C ALA A 246 2.76 -31.19 54.67
N LEU A 247 4.06 -31.47 54.61
CA LEU A 247 4.66 -32.74 55.05
C LEU A 247 5.20 -32.66 56.50
N GLU A 248 5.40 -31.45 57.01
CA GLU A 248 5.83 -31.18 58.39
C GLU A 248 4.69 -31.07 59.41
N LEU A 249 3.43 -31.19 58.96
CA LEU A 249 2.21 -31.04 59.76
C LEU A 249 1.51 -32.39 59.98
#